data_AF-A0A0P9DVJ1-F1
#
_entry.id   AF-A0A0P9DVJ1-F1
#
_cell.length_a   1.000
_cell.length_b   1.000
_cell.length_c   1.000
_cell.angle_alpha   90.00
_cell.angle_beta   90.00
_cell.angle_gamma   90.00
#
_symmetry.space_group_name_H-M   'P 1'
#
loop_
_entity.id
_entity.type
_entity.pdbx_description
1 polymer ?
#
loop_
_entity_poly.entity_id
_entity_poly.type
_entity_poly.pdbx_seq_one_letter_code
_entity_poly.pdbx_strand_id
1 'polypeptide(L)' 'MVKVVLTDEDRRNLKTLAEEMPKLRLLVEGLIETLEILSDETLMESIKVSEKDIQKDRLLGFKEFPKELSLNEQEI' A
#
# COMPACT_ATOMS: atom_id res chain seq x y z
N MET A 1 -42.93 -9.54 -17.79
CA MET A 1 -41.50 -9.30 -17.53
C MET A 1 -40.97 -8.40 -18.63
N VAL A 2 -40.43 -7.23 -18.32
CA VAL A 2 -39.83 -6.32 -19.32
C VAL A 2 -38.41 -6.81 -19.59
N LYS A 3 -38.09 -7.08 -20.86
CA LYS A 3 -36.75 -7.50 -21.28
C LYS A 3 -35.89 -6.24 -21.39
N VAL A 4 -34.95 -6.06 -20.46
CA VAL A 4 -33.96 -4.98 -20.56
C VAL A 4 -33.04 -5.31 -21.74
N VAL A 5 -33.09 -4.49 -22.78
CA VAL A 5 -32.19 -4.58 -23.92
C VAL A 5 -31.13 -3.51 -23.72
N LEU A 6 -29.91 -3.93 -23.34
CA LEU A 6 -28.77 -3.03 -23.27
C LEU A 6 -28.45 -2.52 -24.67
N THR A 7 -28.44 -1.19 -24.80
CA THR A 7 -27.98 -0.50 -26.01
C THR A 7 -26.46 -0.65 -26.15
N ASP A 8 -25.93 -0.31 -27.32
CA ASP A 8 -24.47 -0.30 -27.52
C ASP A 8 -23.77 0.75 -26.63
N GLU A 9 -24.47 1.83 -26.29
CA GLU A 9 -23.97 2.83 -25.35
C GLU A 9 -23.84 2.26 -23.94
N ASP A 10 -24.86 1.54 -23.46
CA ASP A 10 -24.82 0.86 -22.16
C ASP A 10 -23.65 -0.12 -22.08
N ARG A 11 -23.40 -0.88 -23.16
CA ARG A 11 -22.29 -1.83 -23.23
C ARG A 11 -20.92 -1.13 -23.17
N ARG A 12 -20.77 0.01 -23.84
CA ARG A 12 -19.54 0.81 -23.79
C ARG A 12 -19.32 1.37 -22.39
N ASN A 13 -20.34 1.94 -21.77
CA ASN A 13 -20.25 2.51 -20.44
C ASN A 13 -19.93 1.45 -19.39
N LEU A 14 -20.55 0.27 -19.46
CA LEU A 14 -20.24 -0.85 -18.57
C LEU A 14 -18.82 -1.36 -18.75
N LYS A 15 -18.31 -1.40 -19.99
CA LYS A 15 -16.90 -1.75 -20.26
C LYS A 15 -15.96 -0.74 -19.62
N THR A 16 -16.20 0.56 -19.80
CA THR A 16 -15.40 1.61 -19.17
C THR A 16 -15.42 1.49 -17.65
N LEU A 17 -16.59 1.27 -17.05
CA LEU A 17 -16.69 1.07 -15.60
C LEU A 17 -15.91 -0.15 -15.14
N ALA A 18 -15.98 -1.27 -15.85
CA ALA A 18 -15.23 -2.48 -15.52
C ALA A 18 -13.70 -2.26 -15.59
N GLU A 19 -13.23 -1.40 -16.51
CA GLU A 19 -11.82 -1.09 -16.68
C GLU A 19 -11.31 -0.04 -15.67
N GLU A 20 -12.10 0.99 -15.36
CA GLU A 20 -11.67 2.13 -14.54
C GLU A 20 -11.97 1.97 -13.05
N MET A 21 -13.05 1.29 -12.67
CA MET A 21 -13.41 1.13 -11.25
C MET A 21 -12.33 0.42 -10.41
N PRO A 22 -11.65 -0.64 -10.90
CA PRO A 22 -10.55 -1.25 -10.15
C PRO A 22 -9.37 -0.29 -9.93
N LYS A 23 -9.06 0.57 -10.92
CA LYS A 23 -7.99 1.56 -10.82
C LYS A 23 -8.34 2.62 -9.78
N LEU A 24 -9.59 3.12 -9.82
CA LEU A 24 -10.09 4.06 -8.82
C LEU A 24 -10.03 3.47 -7.41
N ARG A 25 -10.43 2.19 -7.26
CA ARG A 25 -10.34 1.50 -5.97
C ARG A 25 -8.91 1.50 -5.42
N LEU A 26 -7.92 1.12 -6.24
CA LEU A 26 -6.51 1.09 -5.82
C LEU A 26 -6.01 2.48 -5.39
N LEU A 27 -6.41 3.54 -6.10
CA LEU A 27 -6.04 4.91 -5.72
C LEU A 27 -6.67 5.32 -4.38
N VAL A 28 -7.92 4.95 -4.14
CA VAL A 28 -8.60 5.23 -2.88
C VAL A 28 -8.01 4.43 -1.73
N GLU A 29 -7.70 3.15 -1.93
CA GLU A 29 -7.02 2.30 -0.94
C GLU A 29 -5.66 2.90 -0.55
N GLY A 30 -4.81 3.23 -1.53
CA GLY A 30 -3.51 3.86 -1.25
C GLY A 30 -3.63 5.23 -0.58
N LEU A 31 -4.67 6.01 -0.90
CA LEU A 31 -4.94 7.28 -0.22
C LEU A 31 -5.32 7.07 1.25
N ILE A 32 -6.19 6.08 1.54
CA ILE A 32 -6.59 5.74 2.91
C ILE A 32 -5.36 5.31 3.72
N GLU A 33 -4.55 4.38 3.21
CA GLU A 33 -3.32 3.92 3.86
C GLU A 33 -2.35 5.08 4.13
N THR A 34 -2.20 5.99 3.17
CA THR A 34 -1.36 7.18 3.33
C THR A 34 -1.88 8.07 4.47
N LEU A 35 -3.19 8.31 4.54
CA LEU A 35 -3.80 9.10 5.60
C LEU A 35 -3.68 8.43 6.97
N GLU A 36 -3.81 7.11 7.03
CA GLU A 36 -3.61 6.33 8.25
C GLU A 36 -2.19 6.52 8.79
N ILE A 37 -1.16 6.36 7.93
CA ILE A 37 0.24 6.58 8.31
C ILE A 37 0.47 8.03 8.76
N LEU A 38 -0.03 9.01 7.99
CA LEU A 38 0.15 10.43 8.31
C LEU A 38 -0.55 10.84 9.62
N SER A 39 -1.61 10.14 10.02
CA SER A 39 -2.33 10.41 11.26
C SER A 39 -1.64 9.86 12.51
N ASP A 40 -0.72 8.90 12.35
CA ASP A 40 0.05 8.33 13.45
C ASP A 40 1.34 9.12 13.68
N GLU A 41 1.31 9.99 14.70
CA GLU A 41 2.46 10.83 15.07
C GLU A 41 3.70 10.01 15.45
N THR A 42 3.52 8.86 16.11
CA THR A 42 4.64 8.03 16.59
C THR A 42 5.32 7.31 15.42
N LEU A 43 4.51 6.79 14.49
CA LEU A 43 5.01 6.20 13.26
C LEU A 43 5.73 7.27 12.41
N MET A 44 5.14 8.46 12.26
CA MET A 44 5.76 9.55 11.51
C MET A 44 7.08 10.03 12.11
N GLU A 45 7.21 10.06 13.45
CA GLU A 45 8.48 10.33 14.10
C GLU A 45 9.51 9.22 13.81
N SER A 46 9.09 7.95 13.90
CA SER A 46 9.94 6.79 13.63
C SER A 46 10.44 6.75 12.18
N ILE A 47 9.60 7.13 11.22
CA ILE A 47 9.98 7.27 9.80
C ILE A 47 11.07 8.34 9.65
N LYS A 48 10.90 9.53 10.25
CA LYS A 48 11.89 10.62 10.19
C LYS A 48 13.23 10.23 10.82
N VAL A 49 13.23 9.42 11.88
CA VAL A 49 14.47 8.89 12.48
C VAL A 49 15.14 7.92 11.51
N SER A 50 14.38 6.97 10.96
CA SER A 50 14.87 6.01 9.97
C SER A 50 15.45 6.69 8.73
N GLU A 51 14.81 7.75 8.23
CA GLU A 51 15.35 8.54 7.10
C GLU A 51 16.72 9.15 7.41
N LYS A 52 16.92 9.67 8.64
CA LYS A 52 18.22 10.19 9.09
C LYS A 52 19.25 9.08 9.23
N ASP A 53 18.84 7.88 9.60
CA ASP A 53 19.71 6.71 9.69
C ASP A 53 20.22 6.31 8.32
N ILE A 54 19.34 6.24 7.32
CA ILE A 54 19.71 5.99 5.92
C ILE A 54 20.69 7.05 5.41
N GLN A 55 20.42 8.34 5.66
CA GLN A 55 21.32 9.44 5.24
C GLN A 55 22.71 9.38 5.88
N LYS A 56 22.83 8.76 7.07
CA LYS A 56 24.07 8.61 7.82
C LYS A 56 24.72 7.24 7.65
N ASP A 57 24.20 6.42 6.73
CA ASP A 57 24.64 5.04 6.50
C ASP A 57 24.59 4.16 7.76
N ARG A 58 23.63 4.45 8.66
CA ARG A 58 23.35 3.65 9.86
C ARG A 58 22.38 2.53 9.50
N LEU A 59 22.84 1.62 8.64
CA LEU A 59 22.05 0.52 8.11
C LEU A 59 22.45 -0.81 8.76
N LEU A 60 21.48 -1.72 8.85
CA LEU A 60 21.71 -3.08 9.32
C LEU A 60 21.53 -4.04 8.15
N GLY A 61 22.51 -4.92 7.92
CA GLY A 61 22.42 -5.95 6.91
C GLY A 61 21.47 -7.09 7.31
N PHE A 62 20.96 -7.82 6.33
CA PHE A 62 20.07 -8.96 6.57
C PHE A 62 20.68 -10.03 7.50
N LYS A 63 22.01 -10.25 7.48
CA LYS A 63 22.69 -11.21 8.36
C LYS A 63 22.82 -10.73 9.80
N GLU A 64 22.71 -9.42 10.02
CA GLU A 64 22.83 -8.78 11.33
C GLU A 64 21.46 -8.59 11.97
N PHE A 65 20.40 -8.51 11.14
CA PHE A 65 19.01 -8.33 11.58
C PHE A 65 18.47 -9.42 12.53
N PRO A 66 18.66 -10.73 12.30
CA PRO A 66 18.25 -11.75 13.27
C PRO A 66 18.94 -11.61 14.62
N LYS A 67 20.21 -11.19 14.64
CA LYS A 67 20.98 -11.01 15.88
C LYS A 67 20.48 -9.83 16.69
N GLU A 68 20.15 -8.72 16.02
CA GLU A 68 19.54 -7.55 16.64
C GLU A 68 18.17 -7.89 17.26
N LEU A 69 17.36 -8.68 16.55
CA LEU A 69 16.05 -9.12 17.02
C LEU A 69 16.10 -10.30 18.00
N SER A 70 17.30 -10.79 18.35
CA SER A 70 17.48 -12.00 19.17
C SER A 70 16.73 -13.23 18.63
N LEU A 71 16.59 -13.32 17.31
CA LEU A 71 15.98 -14.45 16.62
C LEU A 71 17.05 -15.50 16.32
N ASN A 72 16.73 -16.77 16.60
CA ASN A 72 17.62 -17.88 16.25
C ASN A 72 17.55 -18.13 14.73
N GLU A 73 18.70 -18.15 14.06
CA GLU A 73 18.81 -18.42 12.61
C GLU A 73 18.22 -19.79 12.18
N GLN A 74 17.90 -20.68 13.12
CA GLN A 74 17.32 -22.01 12.87
C GLN A 74 15.78 -22.02 12.83
N GLU A 75 15.12 -20.91 13.15
CA GLU A 75 13.65 -20.78 13.18
C GLU A 75 13.07 -20.04 11.96
N ILE A 76 13.91 -19.65 10.98
CA ILE A 76 13.53 -18.94 9.75
C ILE A 76 13.77 -19.82 8.51
#